data_AF-A0A7J9D5Q1-F1
#
_entry.id   AF-A0A7J9D5Q1-F1
#
_cell.length_a   1.000
_cell.length_b   1.000
_cell.length_c   1.000
_cell.angle_alpha   90.00
_cell.angle_beta   90.00
_cell.angle_gamma   90.00
#
_symmetry.space_group_name_H-M   'P 1'
#
loop_
_entity.id
_entity.type
_entity.pdbx_description
1 polymer ?
#
loop_
_entity_poly.entity_id
_entity_poly.type
_entity_poly.pdbx_seq_one_letter_code
_entity_poly.pdbx_strand_id
1 'polypeptide(L)'
;MLIFFLLLSLLAFLSFLPVFASLPSLPSYSHSHDLHFHLPRHQRLHRRQKVNQIGVRKFEIAEDKFWKDGKPFQIIGGDLHYFRVLPELVVPFIHNYPTILWMQYWEDRLLRAKALGLNTIQTYIPWNLHEPEAGKLVFEGI
;
A
#
# COMPACT_ATOMS: atom_id res chain seq x y z
N MET A 1 -43.12 -22.19 16.87
CA MET A 1 -41.85 -21.93 17.59
C MET A 1 -40.66 -22.54 16.84
N LEU A 2 -40.64 -23.85 16.54
CA LEU A 2 -39.52 -24.51 15.85
C LEU A 2 -39.21 -23.92 14.45
N ILE A 3 -40.24 -23.63 13.65
CA ILE A 3 -40.11 -23.09 12.28
C ILE A 3 -39.49 -21.68 12.29
N PHE A 4 -39.77 -20.89 13.32
CA PHE A 4 -39.24 -19.53 13.44
C PHE A 4 -37.72 -19.54 13.70
N PHE A 5 -37.25 -20.43 14.57
CA PHE A 5 -35.82 -20.59 14.84
C PHE A 5 -35.05 -21.16 13.65
N LEU A 6 -35.67 -22.04 12.85
CA LEU A 6 -35.09 -22.54 11.59
C LEU A 6 -34.97 -21.46 10.51
N LEU A 7 -35.96 -20.57 10.41
CA LEU A 7 -35.91 -19.41 9.51
C LEU A 7 -34.82 -18.42 9.94
N LEU A 8 -34.69 -18.16 11.24
CA LEU A 8 -33.66 -17.27 11.77
C LEU A 8 -32.25 -17.84 11.54
N SER A 9 -32.05 -19.16 11.72
CA SER A 9 -30.75 -19.79 11.50
C SER A 9 -30.37 -19.81 10.01
N LEU A 10 -31.33 -20.03 9.11
CA LEU A 10 -31.11 -19.99 7.66
C LEU A 10 -30.70 -18.58 7.18
N LEU A 11 -31.36 -17.53 7.67
CA LEU A 11 -31.03 -16.15 7.36
C LEU A 11 -29.65 -15.75 7.90
N ALA A 12 -29.30 -16.19 9.11
CA ALA A 12 -27.97 -16.00 9.69
C ALA A 12 -26.88 -16.81 8.97
N PHE A 13 -27.20 -17.94 8.36
CA PHE A 13 -26.25 -18.74 7.59
C PHE A 13 -26.01 -18.15 6.18
N LEU A 14 -27.06 -17.59 5.57
CA LEU A 14 -26.97 -16.91 4.28
C LEU A 14 -26.25 -15.55 4.34
N SER A 15 -26.19 -14.88 5.50
CA SER A 15 -25.33 -13.70 5.70
C SER A 15 -23.84 -14.06 5.82
N PHE A 16 -23.51 -15.34 6.02
CA PHE A 16 -22.13 -15.85 6.12
C PHE A 16 -21.65 -16.61 4.85
N LEU A 17 -22.46 -16.64 3.79
CA LEU A 17 -22.06 -17.12 2.46
C LEU A 17 -21.99 -15.91 1.49
N PRO A 18 -20.92 -15.75 0.71
CA PRO A 18 -19.74 -15.05 1.19
C PRO A 18 -19.50 -13.74 0.41
N VAL A 19 -18.92 -12.74 1.08
CA VAL A 19 -18.12 -11.71 0.40
C VAL A 19 -16.76 -12.32 0.02
N PHE A 20 -16.81 -13.40 -0.78
CA PHE A 20 -15.68 -13.83 -1.60
C PHE A 20 -16.02 -13.38 -3.02
N ALA A 21 -16.07 -12.07 -3.22
CA ALA A 21 -15.83 -11.55 -4.57
C ALA A 21 -14.46 -12.09 -4.99
N SER A 22 -14.39 -12.73 -6.15
CA SER A 22 -13.12 -13.16 -6.72
C SER A 22 -12.20 -11.94 -6.77
N LEU A 23 -11.15 -11.94 -5.93
CA LEU A 23 -10.09 -10.95 -6.05
C LEU A 23 -9.57 -11.00 -7.49
N PRO A 24 -9.31 -9.86 -8.15
CA PRO A 24 -8.64 -9.88 -9.44
C PRO A 24 -7.35 -10.69 -9.28
N SER A 25 -7.11 -11.62 -10.21
CA SER A 25 -5.91 -12.44 -10.19
C SER A 25 -4.68 -11.52 -10.13
N LEU A 26 -3.91 -11.63 -9.04
CA LEU A 26 -2.58 -11.04 -9.00
C LEU A 26 -1.79 -11.58 -10.21
N PRO A 27 -1.05 -10.73 -10.95
CA PRO A 27 -0.18 -11.24 -11.99
C PRO A 27 0.80 -12.22 -11.35
N SER A 28 0.71 -13.48 -11.78
CA SER A 28 1.62 -14.53 -11.36
C SER A 28 3.04 -14.15 -11.81
N TYR A 29 3.90 -13.82 -10.86
CA TYR A 29 5.33 -13.73 -11.11
C TYR A 29 5.86 -15.14 -11.37
N SER A 30 5.83 -15.57 -12.64
CA SER A 30 6.37 -16.85 -13.06
C SER A 30 7.89 -16.78 -13.10
N HIS A 31 8.55 -17.42 -12.14
CA HIS A 31 9.94 -17.82 -12.28
C HIS A 31 9.98 -19.13 -13.07
N SER A 32 10.07 -19.04 -14.40
CA SER A 32 10.28 -20.23 -15.25
C SER A 32 11.76 -20.42 -15.53
N HIS A 33 12.26 -21.55 -15.04
CA HIS A 33 13.53 -22.16 -15.43
C HIS A 33 13.55 -22.47 -16.93
N ASP A 34 14.75 -22.34 -17.50
CA ASP A 34 15.10 -22.56 -18.90
C ASP A 34 14.56 -23.87 -19.49
N LEU A 35 13.95 -23.76 -20.66
CA LEU A 35 13.84 -24.88 -21.60
C LEU A 35 14.12 -24.38 -23.02
N HIS A 36 15.14 -25.00 -23.61
CA HIS A 36 15.83 -24.65 -24.84
C HIS A 36 14.92 -24.50 -26.05
N PHE A 37 14.90 -23.30 -26.66
CA PHE A 37 14.55 -23.12 -28.06
C PHE A 37 15.79 -22.67 -28.85
N HIS A 38 16.15 -23.45 -29.86
CA HIS A 38 17.27 -23.18 -30.77
C HIS A 38 17.02 -21.89 -31.58
N LEU A 39 17.84 -20.87 -31.34
CA LEU A 39 17.91 -19.65 -32.15
C LEU A 39 18.75 -19.87 -33.43
N PRO A 40 18.32 -19.36 -34.60
CA PRO A 40 19.22 -19.15 -35.72
C PRO A 40 20.21 -18.03 -35.40
N ARG A 41 21.47 -18.42 -35.54
CA ARG A 41 22.71 -17.66 -35.45
C ARG A 41 22.73 -16.49 -36.45
N HIS A 42 22.24 -15.29 -36.11
CA HIS A 42 22.76 -14.07 -36.76
C HIS A 42 22.62 -12.71 -36.06
N GLN A 43 22.41 -12.63 -34.75
CA GLN A 43 22.55 -11.35 -34.03
C GLN A 43 23.29 -11.51 -32.69
N ARG A 44 24.48 -12.11 -32.74
CA ARG A 44 25.52 -11.91 -31.72
C ARG A 44 26.33 -10.68 -32.10
N LEU A 45 25.87 -9.49 -31.73
CA LEU A 45 26.76 -8.33 -31.56
C LEU A 45 26.17 -7.23 -30.65
N HIS A 46 25.25 -7.55 -29.73
CA HIS A 46 25.00 -6.69 -28.56
C HIS A 46 24.93 -7.52 -27.27
N ARG A 47 25.93 -8.38 -27.10
CA ARG A 47 26.31 -8.90 -25.78
C ARG A 47 27.11 -7.81 -25.09
N ARG A 48 26.66 -7.43 -23.89
CA ARG A 48 27.34 -6.60 -22.88
C ARG A 48 26.98 -5.11 -22.91
N GLN A 49 25.88 -4.81 -22.23
CA GLN A 49 25.90 -3.81 -21.16
C GLN A 49 24.78 -4.12 -20.18
N LYS A 50 25.05 -5.04 -19.24
CA LYS A 50 24.35 -5.10 -17.96
C LYS A 50 24.81 -3.88 -17.15
N VAL A 51 24.42 -2.70 -17.62
CA VAL A 51 24.57 -1.46 -16.86
C VAL A 51 23.54 -1.58 -15.75
N ASN A 52 23.97 -1.40 -14.51
CA ASN A 52 23.06 -1.18 -13.38
C ASN A 52 22.18 0.03 -13.73
N GLN A 53 21.04 -0.22 -14.37
CA GLN A 53 19.99 0.77 -14.53
C GLN A 53 19.42 0.94 -13.13
N ILE A 54 19.85 2.00 -12.46
CA ILE A 54 19.01 2.63 -11.44
C ILE A 54 17.72 2.95 -12.19
N GLY A 55 16.72 2.08 -12.04
CA GLY A 55 15.46 2.19 -12.79
C GLY A 55 14.91 3.59 -12.56
N VAL A 56 14.73 4.35 -13.63
CA VAL A 56 14.13 5.68 -13.56
C VAL A 56 12.77 5.52 -12.90
N ARG A 57 12.61 6.05 -11.69
CA ARG A 57 11.32 6.03 -10.99
C ARG A 57 10.34 6.89 -11.78
N LYS A 58 9.36 6.27 -12.42
CA LYS A 58 8.43 6.94 -13.34
C LYS A 58 7.01 6.52 -13.03
N PHE A 59 6.12 7.50 -12.98
CA PHE A 59 4.67 7.30 -12.91
C PHE A 59 4.03 8.06 -14.05
N GLU A 60 3.23 7.37 -14.87
CA GLU A 60 2.61 7.97 -16.05
C GLU A 60 1.19 7.45 -16.26
N ILE A 61 0.38 8.25 -16.95
CA ILE A 61 -0.98 7.90 -17.37
C ILE A 61 -0.94 7.78 -18.88
N ALA A 62 -1.22 6.57 -19.38
CA ALA A 62 -1.22 6.27 -20.80
C ALA A 62 -2.16 5.09 -21.05
N GLU A 63 -2.80 5.06 -22.22
CA GLU A 63 -3.70 3.96 -22.63
C GLU A 63 -4.79 3.66 -21.58
N ASP A 64 -5.36 4.71 -20.99
CA ASP A 64 -6.40 4.63 -19.95
C ASP A 64 -5.98 3.82 -18.71
N LYS A 65 -4.67 3.78 -18.41
CA LYS A 65 -4.09 3.08 -17.27
C LYS A 65 -3.02 3.92 -16.59
N PHE A 66 -2.78 3.61 -15.33
CA PHE A 66 -1.58 4.05 -14.63
C PHE A 66 -0.43 3.08 -14.91
N TRP A 67 0.76 3.65 -15.07
CA TRP A 67 1.99 2.91 -15.28
C TRP A 67 3.01 3.36 -14.24
N LYS A 68 3.64 2.39 -13.57
CA LYS A 68 4.70 2.63 -12.60
C LYS A 68 5.93 1.82 -13.00
N ASP A 69 7.04 2.52 -13.24
CA ASP A 69 8.32 1.92 -13.62
C ASP A 69 8.19 0.96 -14.82
N GLY A 70 7.41 1.37 -15.83
CA GLY A 70 7.17 0.63 -17.07
C GLY A 70 6.18 -0.54 -16.97
N LYS A 71 5.50 -0.72 -15.83
CA LYS A 71 4.51 -1.79 -15.64
C LYS A 71 3.12 -1.20 -15.38
N PRO A 72 2.02 -1.82 -15.88
CA PRO A 72 0.67 -1.44 -15.49
C PRO A 72 0.53 -1.46 -13.96
N PHE A 73 -0.06 -0.40 -13.42
CA PHE A 73 -0.21 -0.20 -11.99
C PHE A 73 -1.67 0.08 -11.67
N GLN A 74 -2.23 -0.66 -10.72
CA GLN A 74 -3.56 -0.39 -10.19
C GLN A 74 -3.40 0.30 -8.84
N ILE A 75 -3.95 1.51 -8.70
CA ILE A 75 -3.99 2.18 -7.40
C ILE A 75 -5.05 1.49 -6.54
N ILE A 76 -4.62 0.93 -5.42
CA ILE A 76 -5.50 0.45 -4.35
C ILE A 76 -5.21 1.35 -3.15
N GLY A 77 -6.03 2.39 -3.03
CA GLY A 77 -5.81 3.52 -2.13
C GLY A 77 -6.53 3.39 -0.79
N GLY A 78 -5.95 3.97 0.25
CA GLY A 78 -6.63 4.28 1.51
C GLY A 78 -6.20 5.64 2.04
N ASP A 79 -7.05 6.25 2.87
CA ASP A 79 -6.80 7.57 3.45
C ASP A 79 -6.20 7.44 4.86
N LEU A 80 -5.11 8.17 5.11
CA LEU A 80 -4.43 8.22 6.39
C LEU A 80 -3.82 9.61 6.58
N HIS A 81 -4.30 10.35 7.57
CA HIS A 81 -3.87 11.73 7.86
C HIS A 81 -2.87 11.73 9.01
N TYR A 82 -1.61 12.10 8.73
CA TYR A 82 -0.52 12.04 9.72
C TYR A 82 -0.82 12.87 10.99
N PHE A 83 -1.47 14.02 10.84
CA PHE A 83 -1.89 14.90 11.94
C PHE A 83 -3.07 14.37 12.77
N ARG A 84 -3.69 13.25 12.37
CA ARG A 84 -4.75 12.57 13.13
C ARG A 84 -4.26 11.26 13.76
N VAL A 85 -3.04 10.83 13.45
CA VAL A 85 -2.42 9.68 14.09
C VAL A 85 -1.75 10.18 15.36
N LEU A 86 -2.51 10.17 16.47
CA LEU A 86 -2.00 10.53 17.77
C LEU A 86 -0.93 9.52 18.21
N PRO A 87 0.21 9.97 18.72
CA PRO A 87 1.23 9.12 19.29
C PRO A 87 0.71 8.60 20.61
N GLU A 88 1.05 7.36 20.92
CA GLU A 88 0.79 6.84 22.25
C GLU A 88 1.85 7.39 23.21
N LEU A 89 1.42 7.87 24.38
CA LEU A 89 2.32 8.14 25.50
C LEU A 89 2.85 6.80 26.00
N VAL A 90 3.98 6.37 25.47
CA VAL A 90 4.68 5.20 26.00
C VAL A 90 5.54 5.69 27.16
N VAL A 91 5.13 5.37 28.38
CA VAL A 91 5.97 5.54 29.57
C VAL A 91 6.90 4.32 29.64
N PRO A 92 8.19 4.45 29.31
CA PRO A 92 9.10 3.32 29.39
C PRO A 92 9.27 2.95 30.86
N PHE A 93 9.22 1.66 31.19
CA PHE A 93 9.38 1.17 32.57
C PHE A 93 10.74 1.57 33.22
N ILE A 94 11.68 2.11 32.43
CA ILE A 94 13.07 2.37 32.82
C ILE A 94 13.40 3.88 32.84
N HIS A 95 12.59 4.75 32.23
CA HIS A 95 12.85 6.20 32.17
C HIS A 95 11.65 6.98 32.71
N ASN A 96 11.87 7.82 33.72
CA ASN A 96 10.83 8.62 34.39
C ASN A 96 10.26 9.78 33.55
N TYR A 97 10.53 9.81 32.25
CA TYR A 97 10.02 10.82 31.32
C TYR A 97 9.31 10.13 30.15
N PRO A 98 8.10 10.58 29.77
CA PRO A 98 7.40 10.06 28.62
C PRO A 98 8.18 10.35 27.34
N THR A 99 8.48 9.31 26.56
CA THR A 99 9.06 9.47 25.23
C THR A 99 7.93 9.43 24.21
N ILE A 100 7.78 10.48 23.41
CA ILE A 100 6.79 10.48 22.35
C ILE A 100 7.34 9.75 21.12
N LEU A 101 6.70 8.65 20.71
CA LEU A 101 7.15 7.78 19.60
C LEU A 101 6.26 7.97 18.36
N TRP A 102 6.19 9.20 17.85
CA TRP A 102 5.40 9.58 16.68
C TRP A 102 5.68 8.70 15.44
N MET A 103 6.97 8.38 15.20
CA MET A 103 7.39 7.62 14.03
C MET A 103 6.85 6.18 14.04
N GLN A 104 6.72 5.59 15.23
CA GLN A 104 6.43 4.17 15.39
C GLN A 104 4.94 3.85 15.14
N TYR A 105 4.05 4.79 15.48
CA TYR A 105 2.62 4.64 15.23
C TYR A 105 2.27 4.84 13.76
N TRP A 106 2.92 5.80 13.09
CA TRP A 106 2.75 5.99 11.66
C TRP A 106 3.18 4.75 10.88
N GLU A 107 4.33 4.17 11.24
CA GLU A 107 4.81 2.92 10.64
C GLU A 107 3.81 1.77 10.86
N ASP A 108 3.29 1.57 12.07
CA ASP A 108 2.27 0.55 12.34
C ASP A 108 1.03 0.74 11.44
N ARG A 109 0.51 1.98 11.30
CA ARG A 109 -0.65 2.25 10.45
C ARG A 109 -0.36 1.96 8.97
N LEU A 110 0.83 2.31 8.48
CA LEU A 110 1.24 2.00 7.11
C LEU A 110 1.41 0.49 6.88
N LEU A 111 1.96 -0.24 7.86
CA LEU A 111 2.11 -1.69 7.79
C LEU A 111 0.75 -2.39 7.78
N ARG A 112 -0.21 -1.93 8.57
CA ARG A 112 -1.59 -2.43 8.55
C ARG A 112 -2.28 -2.15 7.22
N ALA A 113 -2.16 -0.94 6.68
CA ALA A 113 -2.68 -0.59 5.37
C ALA A 113 -2.12 -1.53 4.28
N LYS A 114 -0.80 -1.77 4.30
CA LYS A 114 -0.15 -2.71 3.40
C LYS A 114 -0.66 -4.15 3.60
N ALA A 115 -0.88 -4.59 4.84
CA ALA A 115 -1.42 -5.92 5.14
C ALA A 115 -2.86 -6.10 4.64
N LEU A 116 -3.65 -5.01 4.55
CA LEU A 116 -4.97 -4.99 3.93
C LEU A 116 -4.92 -4.99 2.39
N GLY A 117 -3.72 -4.99 1.79
CA GLY A 117 -3.53 -4.99 0.34
C GLY A 117 -3.47 -3.60 -0.29
N LEU A 118 -3.45 -2.53 0.51
CA LEU A 118 -3.27 -1.18 -0.02
C LEU A 118 -1.84 -1.00 -0.53
N ASN A 119 -1.71 -0.28 -1.65
CA ASN A 119 -0.41 0.03 -2.24
C ASN A 119 -0.15 1.53 -2.37
N THR A 120 -1.14 2.35 -2.01
CA THR A 120 -1.12 3.81 -2.09
C THR A 120 -1.83 4.39 -0.88
N ILE A 121 -1.25 5.42 -0.27
CA ILE A 121 -1.86 6.18 0.82
C ILE A 121 -2.14 7.59 0.33
N GLN A 122 -3.36 8.04 0.55
CA GLN A 122 -3.74 9.45 0.43
C GLN A 122 -3.60 10.10 1.81
N THR A 123 -2.99 11.28 1.86
CA THR A 123 -2.86 12.06 3.09
C THR A 123 -3.22 13.51 2.82
N TYR A 124 -3.91 14.14 3.75
CA TYR A 124 -4.23 15.56 3.71
C TYR A 124 -3.10 16.39 4.32
N ILE A 125 -2.94 17.63 3.84
CA ILE A 125 -2.01 18.60 4.42
C ILE A 125 -2.83 19.71 5.09
N PRO A 126 -2.84 19.78 6.44
CA PRO A 126 -3.62 20.75 7.19
C PRO A 126 -2.94 22.12 7.16
N TRP A 127 -3.34 22.98 6.22
CA TRP A 127 -2.81 24.34 6.09
C TRP A 127 -2.78 25.07 7.43
N ASN A 128 -3.86 25.00 8.21
CA ASN A 128 -3.99 25.68 9.50
C ASN A 128 -2.92 25.31 10.54
N LEU A 129 -2.29 24.12 10.43
CA LEU A 129 -1.16 23.74 11.28
C LEU A 129 0.17 24.26 10.72
N HIS A 130 0.28 24.37 9.40
CA HIS A 130 1.48 24.80 8.71
C HIS A 130 1.59 26.30 8.49
N GLU A 131 0.50 27.06 8.60
CA GLU A 131 0.50 28.52 8.61
C GLU A 131 -0.51 29.03 9.65
N PRO A 132 -0.16 28.97 10.95
CA PRO A 132 -1.03 29.45 12.03
C PRO A 132 -1.26 30.96 11.96
N GLU A 133 -0.28 31.69 11.43
CA GLU A 133 -0.33 33.13 11.19
C GLU A 133 0.09 33.39 9.74
N ALA A 134 -0.56 34.35 9.07
CA ALA A 134 -0.27 34.65 7.67
C ALA A 134 1.22 35.00 7.45
N GLY A 135 1.85 34.30 6.51
CA GLY A 135 3.27 34.40 6.18
C GLY A 135 4.21 33.58 7.08
N LYS A 136 3.70 32.95 8.15
CA LYS A 136 4.51 32.21 9.12
C LYS A 136 4.36 30.70 8.94
N LEU A 137 5.24 30.11 8.15
CA LEU A 137 5.23 28.69 7.84
C LEU A 137 5.90 27.83 8.94
N VAL A 138 5.29 26.70 9.30
CA VAL A 138 5.77 25.76 10.34
C VAL A 138 5.75 24.32 9.83
N PHE A 139 6.91 23.66 9.84
CA PHE A 139 7.08 22.26 9.36
C PHE A 139 7.90 21.37 10.29
N GLU A 140 8.14 21.80 11.53
CA GLU A 140 9.05 21.13 12.49
C GLU A 140 8.42 19.90 13.19
N GLY A 141 7.23 19.47 12.75
CA GLY A 141 6.44 18.41 13.36
C GLY A 141 5.18 18.94 14.04
N ILE A 142 4.34 18.02 14.53
CA ILE A 142 3.13 18.30 15.32
C ILE A 142 3.30 17.61 16.67
#